data_AF-A0A936L8A1-F1
#
_entry.id   AF-A0A936L8A1-F1
#
_cell.length_a   1.000
_cell.length_b   1.000
_cell.length_c   1.000
_cell.angle_alpha   90.00
_cell.angle_beta   90.00
_cell.angle_gamma   90.00
#
_symmetry.space_group_name_H-M   'P 1'
#
loop_
_entity.id
_entity.type
_entity.pdbx_description
1 polymer ?
#
loop_
_entity_poly.entity_id
_entity_poly.type
_entity_poly.pdbx_seq_one_letter_code
_entity_poly.pdbx_strand_id
1 'polypeptide(L)'
;MRQHQGDSDLEGLDGWSPEVKRAARPRIAEWWRQAASQSDHGRQLPRAVLPSRRRQWRAMWPIFAAMTPKEPCVLAWLDPNLAADSSVEAWASVYRESLKSSGNSNEA
;
A
#
# COMPACT_ATOMS: atom_id res chain seq x y z
N MET A 1 1.53 -12.13 18.68
CA MET A 1 2.32 -10.90 18.86
C MET A 1 1.43 -9.70 18.56
N ARG A 2 1.47 -8.65 19.39
CA ARG A 2 0.91 -7.32 19.05
C ARG A 2 2.11 -6.40 18.86
N GLN A 3 2.28 -5.86 17.66
CA GLN A 3 3.34 -4.90 17.39
C GLN A 3 2.96 -3.56 18.04
N HIS A 4 3.85 -3.02 18.87
CA HIS A 4 3.64 -1.82 19.68
C HIS A 4 4.59 -0.68 19.32
N GLN A 5 5.36 -0.77 18.23
CA GLN A 5 6.41 0.20 17.87
C GLN A 5 6.29 0.84 16.48
N GLY A 6 5.16 0.66 15.77
CA GLY A 6 4.93 1.37 14.50
C GLY A 6 5.51 0.71 13.26
N ASP A 7 5.98 -0.53 13.39
CA ASP A 7 6.42 -1.38 12.28
C ASP A 7 5.24 -1.80 11.39
N SER A 8 5.53 -2.12 10.13
CA SER A 8 4.54 -2.56 9.14
C SER A 8 3.97 -3.94 9.50
N ASP A 9 2.66 -4.11 9.34
CA ASP A 9 1.98 -5.37 9.68
C ASP A 9 2.42 -6.57 8.81
N LEU A 10 2.97 -6.36 7.61
CA LEU A 10 3.60 -7.40 6.79
C LEU A 10 4.93 -6.90 6.20
N GLU A 11 5.93 -7.79 6.16
CA GLU A 11 7.26 -7.55 5.59
C GLU A 11 7.49 -8.41 4.32
N GLY A 12 8.56 -8.13 3.57
CA GLY A 12 8.98 -8.93 2.41
C GLY A 12 8.28 -8.59 1.08
N LEU A 13 7.60 -7.44 1.02
CA LEU A 13 7.00 -6.93 -0.22
C LEU A 13 7.84 -5.78 -0.76
N ASP A 14 8.73 -6.08 -1.71
CA ASP A 14 9.65 -5.11 -2.31
C ASP A 14 8.94 -3.82 -2.75
N GLY A 15 9.33 -2.70 -2.16
CA GLY A 15 8.78 -1.38 -2.47
C GLY A 15 7.39 -1.12 -1.90
N TRP A 16 6.86 -1.94 -0.98
CA TRP A 16 5.54 -1.77 -0.37
C TRP A 16 5.58 -1.94 1.14
N SER A 17 4.90 -1.03 1.85
CA SER A 17 4.72 -1.05 3.30
C SER A 17 3.24 -1.23 3.64
N PRO A 18 2.78 -2.48 3.79
CA PRO A 18 1.39 -2.78 4.08
C PRO A 18 1.05 -2.67 5.57
N GLU A 19 -0.11 -2.09 5.81
CA GLU A 19 -0.75 -1.95 7.11
C GLU A 19 -2.12 -2.63 7.05
N VAL A 20 -2.48 -3.43 8.05
CA VAL A 20 -3.73 -4.20 8.10
C VAL A 20 -4.57 -3.73 9.27
N LYS A 21 -5.67 -3.01 9.00
CA LYS A 21 -6.56 -2.49 10.05
C LYS A 21 -7.89 -3.19 10.03
N ARG A 22 -8.30 -3.76 11.18
CA ARG A 22 -9.66 -4.31 11.39
C ARG A 22 -10.45 -3.40 12.33
N ALA A 23 -11.53 -2.79 11.83
CA ALA A 23 -12.47 -2.04 12.67
C ALA A 23 -13.92 -2.15 12.20
N ALA A 24 -14.86 -1.95 13.12
CA ALA A 24 -16.30 -1.92 12.81
C ALA A 24 -16.73 -0.66 12.05
N ARG A 25 -15.98 0.44 12.22
CA ARG A 25 -16.14 1.69 11.46
C ARG A 25 -14.80 2.09 10.87
N PRO A 26 -14.70 2.26 9.54
CA PRO A 26 -13.44 2.59 8.91
C PRO A 26 -13.04 4.04 9.21
N ARG A 27 -11.76 4.27 9.56
CA ARG A 27 -11.17 5.61 9.71
C ARG A 27 -10.17 5.87 8.59
N ILE A 28 -10.67 5.83 7.35
CA ILE A 28 -9.87 5.81 6.12
C ILE A 28 -8.80 6.91 6.09
N ALA A 29 -9.18 8.17 6.32
CA ALA A 29 -8.24 9.29 6.26
C ALA A 29 -7.18 9.29 7.37
N GLU A 30 -7.47 8.71 8.53
CA GLU A 30 -6.51 8.55 9.63
C GLU A 30 -5.50 7.45 9.28
N TRP A 31 -6.00 6.28 8.88
CA TRP A 31 -5.17 5.13 8.55
C TRP A 31 -4.32 5.36 7.30
N TRP A 32 -4.86 6.08 6.31
CA TRP A 32 -4.11 6.45 5.12
C TRP A 32 -2.93 7.37 5.46
N ARG A 33 -3.14 8.39 6.31
CA ARG A 33 -2.06 9.26 6.78
C ARG A 33 -1.00 8.49 7.58
N GLN A 34 -1.41 7.53 8.40
CA GLN A 34 -0.48 6.68 9.14
C GLN A 34 0.39 5.84 8.18
N ALA A 35 -0.24 5.14 7.22
CA ALA A 35 0.48 4.32 6.24
C ALA A 35 1.43 5.16 5.37
N ALA A 36 1.02 6.36 4.96
CA ALA A 36 1.86 7.31 4.22
C ALA A 36 3.08 7.75 5.06
N SER A 37 2.89 8.06 6.33
CA SER A 37 3.99 8.48 7.22
C SER A 37 5.00 7.36 7.48
N GLN A 38 4.57 6.11 7.60
CA GLN A 38 5.45 4.94 7.75
C GLN A 38 6.24 4.66 6.46
N SER A 39 5.59 4.85 5.31
CA SER A 39 6.16 4.62 3.98
C SER A 39 7.27 5.61 3.61
N ASP A 40 7.15 6.86 4.05
CA ASP A 40 8.16 7.91 3.87
C ASP A 40 9.51 7.55 4.52
N HIS A 41 9.47 6.92 5.70
CA HIS A 41 10.67 6.48 6.40
C HIS A 41 11.38 5.29 5.72
N GLY A 42 10.67 4.54 4.88
CA GLY A 42 11.15 3.28 4.29
C GLY A 42 11.36 3.27 2.77
N ARG A 43 11.10 4.39 2.05
CA ARG A 43 11.02 4.44 0.57
C ARG A 43 10.09 3.35 -0.02
N GLN A 44 8.99 3.09 0.65
CA GLN A 44 8.03 2.06 0.26
C GLN A 44 6.70 2.71 -0.12
N LEU A 45 5.83 2.02 -0.85
CA LEU A 45 4.49 2.47 -1.19
C LEU A 45 3.51 2.09 -0.07
N PRO A 46 2.66 3.01 0.39
CA PRO A 46 1.68 2.71 1.43
C PRO A 46 0.61 1.76 0.91
N ARG A 47 0.28 0.76 1.72
CA ARG A 47 -0.90 -0.08 1.51
C ARG A 47 -1.69 -0.18 2.81
N ALA A 48 -3.01 0.00 2.75
CA ALA A 48 -3.90 -0.30 3.87
C ALA A 48 -4.88 -1.41 3.49
N VAL A 49 -4.95 -2.48 4.29
CA VAL A 49 -5.89 -3.58 4.11
C VAL A 49 -7.01 -3.47 5.14
N LEU A 50 -8.23 -3.33 4.65
CA LEU A 50 -9.40 -2.98 5.45
C LEU A 50 -10.52 -4.02 5.25
N PRO A 51 -11.13 -4.56 6.31
CA PRO A 51 -12.35 -5.32 6.17
C PRO A 51 -13.50 -4.37 5.86
N SER A 52 -14.15 -4.59 4.73
CA SER A 52 -15.44 -3.99 4.36
C SER A 52 -16.53 -4.44 5.33
N ARG A 53 -17.64 -3.67 5.39
CA ARG A 53 -18.85 -4.00 6.16
C ARG A 53 -19.39 -5.43 5.89
N ARG A 54 -19.05 -6.04 4.75
CA ARG A 54 -19.43 -7.42 4.35
C ARG A 54 -18.37 -8.50 4.63
N ARG A 55 -17.40 -8.24 5.51
CA ARG A 55 -16.25 -9.15 5.81
C ARG A 55 -15.31 -9.42 4.62
N GLN A 56 -15.42 -8.67 3.53
CA GLN A 56 -14.49 -8.75 2.40
C GLN A 56 -13.32 -7.81 2.64
N TRP A 57 -12.09 -8.30 2.46
CA TRP A 57 -10.91 -7.45 2.55
C TRP A 57 -10.79 -6.55 1.31
N ARG A 58 -10.44 -5.28 1.56
CA ARG A 58 -10.18 -4.26 0.56
C ARG A 58 -8.74 -3.78 0.71
N ALA A 59 -8.13 -3.39 -0.40
CA ALA A 59 -6.81 -2.80 -0.43
C ALA A 59 -6.91 -1.35 -0.90
N MET A 60 -6.40 -0.44 -0.07
CA MET A 60 -6.14 0.94 -0.45
C MET A 60 -4.67 1.14 -0.74
N TRP A 61 -4.36 1.77 -1.87
CA TRP A 61 -3.00 1.95 -2.37
C TRP A 61 -2.95 3.15 -3.34
N PRO A 62 -1.80 3.79 -3.56
CA PRO A 62 -1.72 4.97 -4.41
C PRO A 62 -1.95 4.60 -5.88
N ILE A 63 -2.95 5.18 -6.55
CA ILE A 63 -3.35 4.78 -7.92
C ILE A 63 -2.17 4.84 -8.92
N PHE A 64 -1.25 5.78 -8.73
CA PHE A 64 -0.08 5.93 -9.58
C PHE A 64 0.93 4.78 -9.46
N ALA A 65 0.87 3.94 -8.44
CA ALA A 65 1.69 2.73 -8.38
C ALA A 65 1.40 1.75 -9.54
N ALA A 66 0.23 1.86 -10.19
CA ALA A 66 -0.06 1.13 -11.42
C ALA A 66 0.64 1.70 -12.66
N MET A 67 1.07 2.97 -12.62
CA MET A 67 1.66 3.69 -13.75
C MET A 67 3.18 3.82 -13.61
N THR A 68 3.66 4.18 -12.42
CA THR A 68 5.06 4.47 -12.12
C THR A 68 5.48 3.79 -10.80
N PRO A 69 5.49 2.44 -10.73
CA PRO A 69 5.72 1.70 -9.48
C PRO A 69 7.07 1.97 -8.80
N LYS A 70 8.05 2.52 -9.52
CA LYS A 70 9.41 2.79 -9.03
C LYS A 70 9.65 4.24 -8.60
N GLU A 71 8.72 5.15 -8.88
CA GLU A 71 8.87 6.56 -8.53
C GLU A 71 7.97 6.90 -7.33
N PRO A 72 8.53 7.03 -6.13
CA PRO A 72 7.78 7.49 -4.98
C PRO A 72 7.39 8.96 -5.19
N CYS A 73 6.16 9.20 -5.64
CA CYS A 73 5.57 10.54 -5.62
C CYS A 73 5.06 10.84 -4.20
N VAL A 74 5.97 11.33 -3.36
CA VAL A 74 5.74 11.63 -1.93
C VAL A 74 4.54 12.56 -1.72
N LEU A 75 4.30 13.50 -2.64
CA LEU A 75 3.16 14.43 -2.57
C LEU A 75 1.81 13.76 -2.86
N ALA A 76 1.79 12.73 -3.72
CA ALA A 76 0.56 12.04 -4.09
C ALA A 76 0.12 11.01 -3.02
N TRP A 77 0.97 10.67 -2.06
CA TRP A 77 0.60 9.82 -0.92
C TRP A 77 -0.28 10.52 0.11
N LEU A 78 -0.27 11.85 0.16
CA LEU A 78 -1.01 12.61 1.18
C LEU A 78 -2.47 12.87 0.80
N ASP A 79 -2.83 12.76 -0.48
CA ASP A 79 -4.20 12.96 -0.95
C ASP A 79 -4.95 11.62 -1.01
N PRO A 80 -5.89 11.34 -0.09
CA PRO A 80 -6.69 10.12 -0.13
C PRO A 80 -7.56 10.02 -1.40
N ASN A 81 -7.80 11.10 -2.14
CA ASN A 81 -8.50 11.05 -3.42
C ASN A 81 -7.68 10.39 -4.53
N LEU A 82 -6.35 10.26 -4.34
CA LEU A 82 -5.45 9.53 -5.22
C LEU A 82 -5.25 8.08 -4.77
N ALA A 83 -5.94 7.64 -3.72
CA ALA A 83 -5.93 6.25 -3.29
C ALA A 83 -6.96 5.43 -4.09
N ALA A 84 -6.50 4.36 -4.74
CA ALA A 84 -7.35 3.33 -5.29
C ALA A 84 -7.97 2.51 -4.15
N ASP A 85 -9.28 2.28 -4.16
CA ASP A 85 -9.96 1.34 -3.25
C ASP A 85 -10.42 0.10 -4.02
N SER A 86 -9.73 -1.02 -3.84
CA SER A 86 -9.86 -2.22 -4.68
C SER A 86 -9.96 -3.50 -3.85
N SER A 87 -10.09 -4.67 -4.50
CA SER A 87 -9.90 -5.95 -3.81
C SER A 87 -8.41 -6.21 -3.55
N VAL A 88 -8.11 -7.14 -2.65
CA VAL A 88 -6.72 -7.54 -2.37
C VAL A 88 -6.08 -8.18 -3.62
N GLU A 89 -6.85 -8.94 -4.39
CA GLU A 89 -6.41 -9.63 -5.61
C GLU A 89 -6.07 -8.65 -6.74
N ALA A 90 -6.82 -7.55 -6.85
CA ALA A 90 -6.54 -6.49 -7.81
C ALA A 90 -5.19 -5.83 -7.50
N TRP A 91 -4.97 -5.45 -6.24
CA TRP A 91 -3.67 -4.93 -5.80
C TRP A 91 -2.55 -5.96 -6.01
N ALA A 92 -2.77 -7.23 -5.67
CA ALA A 92 -1.76 -8.28 -5.82
C ALA A 92 -1.32 -8.45 -7.28
N SER A 93 -2.23 -8.21 -8.23
CA SER A 93 -1.90 -8.20 -9.66
C SER A 93 -0.98 -7.04 -10.01
N VAL A 94 -1.25 -5.82 -9.50
CA VAL A 94 -0.36 -4.65 -9.68
C VAL A 94 1.02 -4.92 -9.09
N TYR A 95 1.08 -5.46 -7.87
CA TYR A 95 2.34 -5.82 -7.23
C TYR A 95 3.15 -6.81 -8.08
N ARG A 96 2.52 -7.89 -8.54
CA ARG A 96 3.18 -8.90 -9.39
C ARG A 96 3.76 -8.29 -10.67
N GLU A 97 3.03 -7.41 -11.35
CA GLU A 97 3.54 -6.76 -12.57
C GLU A 97 4.68 -5.77 -12.27
N SER A 98 4.64 -5.10 -11.11
CA SER A 98 5.72 -4.18 -10.70
C SER A 98 7.07 -4.89 -10.52
N LEU A 99 7.08 -6.16 -10.08
CA LEU A 99 8.29 -6.97 -9.94
C LEU A 99 8.93 -7.30 -11.30
N LYS A 100 8.12 -7.55 -12.34
CA LYS A 100 8.64 -7.88 -13.68
C LYS A 100 9.37 -6.70 -14.32
N SER A 101 8.86 -5.48 -14.13
CA SER A 101 9.50 -4.25 -14.58
C SER A 101 10.87 -4.00 -13.94
N SER A 102 11.22 -4.70 -12.86
CA SER A 102 12.54 -4.62 -12.20
C SER A 102 13.57 -5.59 -12.74
N GLY A 103 13.16 -6.65 -13.44
CA GLY A 103 14.06 -7.67 -14.01
C GLY A 103 14.66 -7.33 -15.37
N ASN A 104 14.03 -6.46 -16.17
CA ASN A 104 14.45 -6.17 -17.55
C ASN A 104 15.58 -5.14 -17.69
N SER A 105 16.12 -4.59 -16.60
CA SER A 105 17.18 -3.58 -16.63
C SER A 105 18.63 -4.14 -16.67
N ASN A 106 18.80 -5.47 -16.77
CA ASN A 106 20.12 -6.13 -16.71
C ASN A 106 20.55 -6.87 -17.99
N GLU A 107 19.92 -6.64 -19.15
CA GLU A 107 20.30 -7.26 -20.43
C GLU A 107 20.66 -6.25 -21.54
N ALA A 108 21.28 -5.13 -21.21
CA ALA A 108 21.82 -4.19 -22.20
C ALA A 108 23.32 -3.92 -21.98
#